data_AF-A0A3D4P8U2-F1
#
_entry.id   AF-A0A3D4P8U2-F1
#
_cell.length_a   1.000
_cell.length_b   1.000
_cell.length_c   1.000
_cell.angle_alpha   90.00
_cell.angle_beta   90.00
_cell.angle_gamma   90.00
#
_symmetry.space_group_name_H-M   'P 1'
#
loop_
_entity.id
_entity.type
_entity.pdbx_description
1 polymer ?
#
loop_
_entity_poly.entity_id
_entity_poly.type
_entity_poly.pdbx_seq_one_letter_code
_entity_poly.pdbx_strand_id
1 'polypeptide(L)'
;LIGKTVVAAGLRQLPGLFLIEIDRGGQMIGPVGPLESIEQNDRLIFAGIVSSIIELEKIPGLIPVADPNYEISPSEQRRRRLCEAVISPTSSLIGKTIRDADFRATYRAAVLAVHRSGKRVEKKIGDITLRSGDTLLLQVGPQFLKAYRHDPAFYLVSDVEDWRPIRRDRAWISIGLFLILIVCMTTGLIPIVTSAALTAVLMVALGCISSADARRSIEWQVLITIAAAFGVGTALQNSGAATVIATSLVNSTQVWGPIAALAIIYLLGSILTEVITNNAAAVLMFPFCLETARLYNSDPFPFIIALILSASASFMTPIGYQTNMMVYGPGGYRFSDFLRIGVPLNFLLWIVAVVLIPLIWPFQ
;
A
#
# COMPACT_ATOMS: atom_id res chain seq x y z
N LEU A 1 -30.76 -10.71 33.29
CA LEU A 1 -30.10 -9.51 32.71
C LEU A 1 -31.06 -8.68 31.85
N ILE A 2 -32.00 -9.32 31.16
CA ILE A 2 -33.00 -8.66 30.31
C ILE A 2 -33.78 -7.56 31.08
N GLY A 3 -33.96 -6.41 30.44
CA GLY A 3 -34.66 -5.23 30.97
C GLY A 3 -33.84 -4.36 31.93
N LYS A 4 -32.62 -4.78 32.32
CA LYS A 4 -31.72 -3.95 33.14
C LYS A 4 -30.84 -3.07 32.25
N THR A 5 -30.47 -1.90 32.77
CA THR A 5 -29.44 -1.07 32.14
C THR A 5 -28.06 -1.72 32.27
N VAL A 6 -27.14 -1.41 31.37
CA VAL A 6 -25.75 -1.91 31.39
C VAL A 6 -25.05 -1.65 32.72
N VAL A 7 -25.35 -0.52 33.39
CA VAL A 7 -24.87 -0.23 34.75
C VAL A 7 -25.55 -1.11 35.80
N ALA A 8 -26.89 -1.21 35.79
CA ALA A 8 -27.63 -2.05 36.74
C ALA A 8 -27.34 -3.56 36.57
N ALA A 9 -26.86 -3.95 35.40
CA ALA A 9 -26.40 -5.29 35.07
C ALA A 9 -24.94 -5.57 35.48
N GLY A 10 -24.21 -4.56 35.98
CA GLY A 10 -22.82 -4.71 36.40
C GLY A 10 -21.81 -4.88 35.26
N LEU A 11 -22.24 -4.76 34.00
CA LEU A 11 -21.42 -5.05 32.82
C LEU A 11 -20.44 -3.93 32.45
N ARG A 12 -20.50 -2.81 33.17
CA ARG A 12 -19.64 -1.63 32.94
C ARG A 12 -18.34 -1.65 33.76
N GLN A 13 -18.32 -2.34 34.90
CA GLN A 13 -17.22 -2.29 35.87
C GLN A 13 -16.51 -3.64 36.02
N LEU A 14 -16.36 -4.38 34.93
CA LEU A 14 -15.73 -5.69 34.97
C LEU A 14 -14.19 -5.59 35.08
N PRO A 15 -13.55 -6.35 35.98
CA PRO A 15 -12.09 -6.38 36.14
C PRO A 15 -11.34 -6.83 34.87
N GLY A 16 -10.92 -5.87 34.05
CA GLY A 16 -10.12 -6.14 32.85
C GLY A 16 -10.92 -6.57 31.62
N LEU A 17 -12.25 -6.42 31.66
CA LEU A 17 -13.14 -6.56 30.51
C LEU A 17 -14.02 -5.32 30.36
N PHE A 18 -14.36 -4.98 29.12
CA PHE A 18 -15.19 -3.84 28.79
C PHE A 18 -16.17 -4.18 27.69
N LEU A 19 -17.45 -3.92 27.94
CA LEU A 19 -18.49 -4.03 26.92
C LEU A 19 -18.28 -2.91 25.88
N ILE A 20 -17.98 -3.30 24.64
CA ILE A 20 -17.74 -2.37 23.53
C ILE A 20 -19.04 -2.10 22.79
N GLU A 21 -19.78 -3.17 22.48
CA GLU A 21 -20.90 -3.17 21.55
C GLU A 21 -21.99 -4.15 22.01
N ILE A 22 -23.23 -3.81 21.69
CA ILE A 22 -24.37 -4.71 21.74
C ILE A 22 -24.84 -4.91 20.30
N ASP A 23 -24.84 -6.16 19.83
CA ASP A 23 -25.50 -6.56 18.58
C ASP A 23 -26.92 -7.01 18.91
N ARG A 24 -27.88 -6.19 18.51
CA ARG A 24 -29.31 -6.44 18.68
C ARG A 24 -29.92 -6.79 17.32
N GLY A 25 -30.00 -8.09 17.03
CA GLY A 25 -30.61 -8.58 15.78
C GLY A 25 -29.94 -8.06 14.51
N GLY A 26 -28.63 -7.82 14.53
CA GLY A 26 -27.86 -7.24 13.42
C GLY A 26 -27.69 -5.72 13.48
N GLN A 27 -28.28 -5.04 14.47
CA GLN A 27 -28.04 -3.63 14.73
C GLN A 27 -26.96 -3.45 15.80
N MET A 28 -25.81 -2.91 15.39
CA MET A 28 -24.70 -2.62 16.29
C MET A 28 -24.93 -1.32 17.06
N ILE A 29 -25.09 -1.44 18.36
CA ILE A 29 -25.22 -0.34 19.31
C ILE A 29 -23.84 -0.12 19.94
N GLY A 30 -23.14 0.91 19.49
CA GLY A 30 -21.80 1.27 19.95
C GLY A 30 -21.50 2.76 19.76
N PRO A 31 -20.88 3.44 20.75
CA PRO A 31 -20.49 2.93 22.07
C PRO A 31 -21.70 2.72 22.97
N VAL A 32 -21.69 1.65 23.76
CA VAL A 32 -22.80 1.28 24.65
C VAL A 32 -22.88 2.25 25.83
N GLY A 33 -24.01 2.94 25.95
CA GLY A 33 -24.25 3.91 27.02
C GLY A 33 -24.55 3.26 28.39
N PRO A 34 -24.38 3.98 29.52
CA PRO A 34 -24.72 3.49 30.87
C PRO A 34 -26.16 3.00 31.02
N LEU A 35 -27.06 3.74 30.39
CA LEU A 35 -28.50 3.61 30.54
C LEU A 35 -29.10 2.71 29.47
N GLU A 36 -28.26 2.17 28.58
CA GLU A 36 -28.71 1.25 27.54
C GLU A 36 -29.28 0.00 28.18
N SER A 37 -30.53 -0.34 27.84
CA SER A 37 -31.20 -1.53 28.35
C SER A 37 -30.77 -2.77 27.58
N ILE A 38 -30.52 -3.85 28.30
CA ILE A 38 -30.20 -5.15 27.70
C ILE A 38 -31.49 -5.87 27.34
N GLU A 39 -31.63 -6.27 26.09
CA GLU A 39 -32.78 -7.02 25.57
C GLU A 39 -32.48 -8.52 25.47
N GLN A 40 -33.53 -9.30 25.22
CA GLN A 40 -33.39 -10.73 24.99
C GLN A 40 -32.70 -10.97 23.64
N ASN A 41 -31.73 -11.89 23.61
CA ASN A 41 -30.88 -12.21 22.44
C ASN A 41 -29.88 -11.12 22.04
N ASP A 42 -29.66 -10.10 22.87
CA ASP A 42 -28.53 -9.19 22.71
C ASP A 42 -27.21 -9.96 22.76
N ARG A 43 -26.37 -9.78 21.74
CA ARG A 43 -24.99 -10.30 21.75
C ARG A 43 -24.06 -9.21 22.23
N LEU A 44 -23.40 -9.48 23.35
CA LEU A 44 -22.58 -8.50 24.06
C LEU A 44 -21.11 -8.72 23.72
N ILE A 45 -20.48 -7.76 23.05
CA ILE A 45 -19.08 -7.86 22.64
C ILE A 45 -18.21 -7.20 23.70
N PHE A 46 -17.43 -8.01 24.41
CA PHE A 46 -16.45 -7.54 25.38
C PHE A 46 -15.05 -7.59 24.77
N ALA A 47 -14.21 -6.60 25.09
CA ALA A 47 -12.76 -6.74 24.93
C ALA A 47 -12.06 -6.56 26.26
N GLY A 48 -10.83 -7.07 26.34
CA GLY A 48 -10.08 -7.10 27.58
C GLY A 48 -9.07 -8.24 27.61
N ILE A 49 -8.66 -8.61 28.82
CA ILE A 49 -7.68 -9.67 29.04
C ILE A 49 -8.40 -11.02 28.93
N VAL A 50 -7.88 -11.94 28.11
CA VAL A 50 -8.49 -13.26 27.86
C VAL A 50 -8.70 -14.05 29.17
N SER A 51 -7.80 -13.90 30.14
CA SER A 51 -7.92 -14.53 31.46
C SER A 51 -9.11 -14.06 32.29
N SER A 52 -9.68 -12.88 31.98
CA SER A 52 -10.84 -12.32 32.67
C SER A 52 -12.18 -12.87 32.13
N ILE A 53 -12.19 -13.65 31.04
CA ILE A 53 -13.42 -14.23 30.45
C ILE A 53 -14.19 -15.10 31.47
N ILE A 54 -13.47 -15.77 32.37
CA ILE A 54 -14.04 -16.60 33.45
C ILE A 54 -14.98 -15.77 34.36
N GLU A 55 -14.77 -14.45 34.48
CA GLU A 55 -15.64 -13.57 35.25
C GLU A 55 -16.99 -13.32 34.57
N LEU A 56 -17.07 -13.40 33.24
CA LEU A 56 -18.32 -13.28 32.49
C LEU A 56 -19.19 -14.53 32.65
N GLU A 57 -18.59 -15.71 32.66
CA GLU A 57 -19.31 -16.98 32.85
C GLU A 57 -19.96 -17.08 34.24
N LYS A 58 -19.43 -16.35 35.22
CA LYS A 58 -20.01 -16.27 36.57
C LYS A 58 -21.27 -15.40 36.63
N ILE A 59 -21.58 -14.62 35.59
CA ILE A 59 -22.74 -13.73 35.57
C ILE A 59 -23.97 -14.51 35.06
N PRO A 60 -25.01 -14.70 35.89
CA PRO A 60 -26.18 -15.46 35.49
C PRO A 60 -26.92 -14.83 34.29
N GLY A 61 -27.12 -15.62 33.24
CA GLY A 61 -27.84 -15.21 32.02
C GLY A 61 -26.95 -14.71 30.89
N LEU A 62 -25.62 -14.68 31.06
CA LEU A 62 -24.70 -14.63 29.93
C LEU A 62 -24.40 -16.06 29.47
N ILE A 63 -24.48 -16.29 28.17
CA ILE A 63 -24.13 -17.57 27.55
C ILE A 63 -22.99 -17.26 26.57
N PRO A 64 -21.79 -17.86 26.74
CA PRO A 64 -20.70 -17.65 25.81
C PRO A 64 -21.10 -18.17 24.43
N VAL A 65 -21.07 -17.29 23.43
CA VAL A 65 -21.25 -17.68 22.03
C VAL A 65 -19.93 -18.28 21.56
N ALA A 66 -19.80 -19.60 21.66
CA ALA A 66 -18.67 -20.35 21.14
C ALA A 66 -18.82 -20.51 19.62
N ASP A 67 -18.65 -19.42 18.88
CA ASP A 67 -18.56 -19.47 17.42
C ASP A 67 -17.20 -18.95 16.95
N PRO A 68 -16.26 -19.86 16.62
CA PRO A 68 -14.97 -19.51 16.01
C PRO A 68 -15.11 -18.78 14.67
N ASN A 69 -16.30 -18.81 14.04
CA ASN A 69 -16.61 -18.15 12.78
C ASN A 69 -17.31 -16.80 12.92
N TYR A 70 -17.43 -16.24 14.14
CA TYR A 70 -17.88 -14.86 14.31
C TYR A 70 -16.75 -13.88 13.95
N GLU A 71 -16.33 -13.91 12.68
CA GLU A 71 -15.73 -12.76 12.02
C GLU A 71 -16.82 -11.68 11.98
N ILE A 72 -16.57 -10.55 12.64
CA ILE A 72 -17.38 -9.33 12.53
C ILE A 72 -17.68 -9.09 11.06
N SER A 73 -18.96 -8.93 10.69
CA SER A 73 -19.37 -8.82 9.28
C SER A 73 -18.49 -7.82 8.51
N PRO A 74 -17.97 -8.15 7.31
CA PRO A 74 -17.05 -7.31 6.54
C PRO A 74 -17.58 -5.90 6.20
N SER A 75 -18.88 -5.67 6.35
CA SER A 75 -19.54 -4.38 6.23
C SER A 75 -19.27 -3.43 7.41
N GLU A 76 -18.96 -3.95 8.60
CA GLU A 76 -18.90 -3.19 9.87
C GLU A 76 -17.48 -2.75 10.23
N GLN A 77 -16.46 -3.51 9.82
CA GLN A 77 -15.06 -3.07 9.86
C GLN A 77 -14.81 -1.80 9.04
N ARG A 78 -15.66 -1.51 8.04
CA ARG A 78 -15.55 -0.34 7.14
C ARG A 78 -15.71 1.02 7.83
N ARG A 79 -16.21 1.09 9.07
CA ARG A 79 -16.45 2.36 9.78
C ARG A 79 -15.43 2.72 10.85
N ARG A 80 -14.46 1.84 11.13
CA ARG A 80 -13.46 2.05 12.20
C ARG A 80 -12.19 2.63 11.61
N ARG A 81 -11.87 3.89 11.93
CA ARG A 81 -10.58 4.51 11.59
C ARG A 81 -9.66 4.47 12.79
N LEU A 82 -8.41 4.10 12.54
CA LEU A 82 -7.34 4.20 13.53
C LEU A 82 -6.57 5.49 13.28
N CYS A 83 -6.26 6.20 14.35
CA CYS A 83 -5.54 7.45 14.29
C CYS A 83 -4.48 7.47 15.39
N GLU A 84 -3.30 7.98 15.06
CA GLU A 84 -2.27 8.26 16.06
C GLU A 84 -2.34 9.74 16.46
N ALA A 85 -2.32 9.98 17.76
CA ALA A 85 -2.30 11.33 18.33
C ALA A 85 -1.25 11.43 19.42
N VAL A 86 -0.41 12.45 19.38
CA VAL A 86 0.61 12.70 20.41
C VAL A 86 0.10 13.71 21.42
N ILE A 87 0.25 13.44 22.71
CA ILE A 87 -0.15 14.39 23.77
C ILE A 87 0.77 15.62 23.74
N SER A 88 0.18 16.79 23.49
CA SER A 88 0.89 18.08 23.54
C SER A 88 1.33 18.43 24.97
N PRO A 89 2.48 19.11 25.19
CA PRO A 89 2.86 19.69 26.48
C PRO A 89 1.83 20.65 27.08
N THR A 90 0.99 21.27 26.25
CA THR A 90 -0.09 22.17 26.68
C THR A 90 -1.40 21.45 26.98
N SER A 91 -1.42 20.11 26.90
CA SER A 91 -2.65 19.32 27.04
C SER A 91 -3.14 19.25 28.48
N SER A 92 -4.43 19.55 28.70
CA SER A 92 -5.11 19.35 29.99
C SER A 92 -5.28 17.88 30.39
N LEU A 93 -4.82 16.95 29.54
CA LEU A 93 -4.85 15.52 29.77
C LEU A 93 -3.60 15.04 30.52
N ILE A 94 -2.54 15.86 30.60
CA ILE A 94 -1.32 15.53 31.33
C ILE A 94 -1.65 15.29 32.80
N GLY A 95 -1.17 14.18 33.34
CA GLY A 95 -1.36 13.79 34.73
C GLY A 95 -2.70 13.08 35.01
N LYS A 96 -3.64 13.06 34.07
CA LYS A 96 -4.89 12.28 34.19
C LYS A 96 -4.66 10.83 33.75
N THR A 97 -5.42 9.90 34.33
CA THR A 97 -5.51 8.55 33.76
C THR A 97 -6.40 8.57 32.53
N ILE A 98 -6.27 7.57 31.64
CA ILE A 98 -7.19 7.42 30.49
C ILE A 98 -8.65 7.32 30.97
N ARG A 99 -8.89 6.70 32.13
CA ARG A 99 -10.22 6.63 32.75
C ARG A 99 -10.73 8.01 33.17
N ASP A 100 -9.90 8.82 33.81
CA ASP A 100 -10.28 10.17 34.29
C ASP A 100 -10.43 11.18 33.15
N ALA A 101 -9.68 10.97 32.07
CA ALA A 101 -9.76 11.78 30.86
C ALA A 101 -11.03 11.52 30.02
N ASP A 102 -11.78 10.46 30.34
CA ASP A 102 -13.02 10.03 29.66
C ASP A 102 -13.03 10.25 28.14
N PHE A 103 -12.02 9.69 27.46
CA PHE A 103 -11.83 9.87 26.01
C PHE A 103 -13.08 9.53 25.18
N ARG A 104 -13.94 8.65 25.70
CA ARG A 104 -15.17 8.25 25.02
C ARG A 104 -16.22 9.37 25.05
N ALA A 105 -16.43 9.99 26.21
CA ALA A 105 -17.40 11.07 26.33
C ALA A 105 -16.88 12.37 25.71
N THR A 106 -15.63 12.73 25.99
CA THR A 106 -15.05 14.03 25.57
C THR A 106 -14.70 14.03 24.09
N TYR A 107 -14.04 12.96 23.62
CA TYR A 107 -13.42 12.94 22.30
C TYR A 107 -14.11 12.00 21.32
N ARG A 108 -15.13 11.23 21.75
CA ARG A 108 -15.77 10.16 20.94
C ARG A 108 -14.73 9.21 20.36
N ALA A 109 -13.69 8.92 21.14
CA ALA A 109 -12.55 8.09 20.76
C ALA A 109 -12.30 7.01 21.82
N ALA A 110 -11.82 5.85 21.39
CA ALA A 110 -11.36 4.80 22.28
C ALA A 110 -9.84 4.64 22.17
N VAL A 111 -9.13 4.71 23.30
CA VAL A 111 -7.68 4.46 23.32
C VAL A 111 -7.43 2.95 23.27
N LEU A 112 -6.66 2.51 22.28
CA LEU A 112 -6.30 1.10 22.08
C LEU A 112 -4.90 0.78 22.64
N ALA A 113 -3.97 1.73 22.49
CA ALA A 113 -2.61 1.59 22.99
C ALA A 113 -1.99 2.95 23.31
N VAL A 114 -1.01 2.94 24.21
CA VAL A 114 -0.16 4.09 24.53
C VAL A 114 1.28 3.67 24.30
N HIS A 115 2.01 4.45 23.52
CA HIS A 115 3.45 4.32 23.34
C HIS A 115 4.16 5.50 24.00
N ARG A 116 5.25 5.21 24.69
CA ARG A 116 6.12 6.20 25.33
C ARG A 116 7.55 5.94 24.90
N SER A 117 8.18 6.95 24.29
CA SER A 117 9.54 6.83 23.76
C SER A 117 9.73 5.61 22.84
N GLY A 118 8.72 5.34 21.99
CA GLY A 118 8.74 4.23 21.03
C GLY A 118 8.43 2.83 21.61
N LYS A 119 8.14 2.71 22.92
CA LYS A 119 7.77 1.42 23.55
C LYS A 119 6.32 1.45 24.04
N ARG A 120 5.62 0.32 23.91
CA ARG A 120 4.25 0.19 24.43
C ARG A 120 4.26 0.22 25.96
N VAL A 121 3.35 0.98 26.55
CA VAL A 121 3.18 1.03 28.01
C VAL A 121 2.41 -0.21 28.47
N GLU A 122 3.08 -1.09 29.20
CA GLU A 122 2.50 -2.34 29.72
C GLU A 122 1.72 -2.10 31.02
N LYS A 123 0.57 -1.44 30.89
CA LYS A 123 -0.41 -1.29 31.97
C LYS A 123 -1.82 -1.47 31.41
N LYS A 124 -2.79 -1.73 32.29
CA LYS A 124 -4.21 -1.66 31.93
C LYS A 124 -4.49 -0.28 31.35
N ILE A 125 -5.08 -0.23 30.15
CA ILE A 125 -5.24 1.01 29.37
C ILE A 125 -5.87 2.12 30.22
N GLY A 126 -6.94 1.83 30.96
CA GLY A 126 -7.64 2.83 31.79
C GLY A 126 -6.79 3.44 32.91
N ASP A 127 -5.77 2.73 33.41
CA ASP A 127 -4.96 3.15 34.55
C ASP A 127 -3.65 3.84 34.11
N ILE A 128 -3.43 3.99 32.81
CA ILE A 128 -2.26 4.70 32.27
C ILE A 128 -2.43 6.19 32.51
N THR A 129 -1.52 6.77 33.27
CA THR A 129 -1.36 8.22 33.42
C THR A 129 -0.65 8.81 32.21
N LEU A 130 -1.32 9.76 31.56
CA LEU A 130 -0.85 10.41 30.35
C LEU A 130 0.25 11.42 30.65
N ARG A 131 1.29 11.41 29.82
CA ARG A 131 2.40 12.36 29.85
C ARG A 131 2.54 13.06 28.52
N SER A 132 3.15 14.25 28.55
CA SER A 132 3.56 14.93 27.34
C SER A 132 4.46 14.03 26.50
N GLY A 133 4.21 13.98 25.19
CA GLY A 133 4.94 13.12 24.25
C GLY A 133 4.49 11.66 24.21
N ASP A 134 3.46 11.26 24.97
CA ASP A 134 2.84 9.94 24.79
C ASP A 134 2.10 9.89 23.44
N THR A 135 2.31 8.82 22.68
CA THR A 135 1.60 8.54 21.42
C THR A 135 0.43 7.60 21.70
N LEU A 136 -0.78 8.05 21.41
CA LEU A 136 -2.01 7.31 21.58
C LEU A 136 -2.46 6.72 20.25
N LEU A 137 -2.70 5.41 20.22
CA LEU A 137 -3.42 4.77 19.14
C LEU A 137 -4.91 4.79 19.48
N LEU A 138 -5.68 5.55 18.70
CA LEU A 138 -7.09 5.82 18.93
C LEU A 138 -7.94 5.16 17.85
N GLN A 139 -9.03 4.50 18.27
CA GLN A 139 -10.13 4.19 17.38
C GLN A 139 -11.12 5.37 17.40
N VAL A 140 -11.35 5.95 16.22
CA VAL A 140 -12.08 7.22 16.08
C VAL A 140 -13.18 7.14 15.03
N GLY A 141 -14.19 7.99 15.18
CA GLY A 141 -15.21 8.21 14.16
C GLY A 141 -14.69 9.05 12.96
N PRO A 142 -15.42 9.08 11.83
CA PRO A 142 -14.98 9.70 10.57
C PRO A 142 -14.75 11.23 10.65
N GLN A 143 -15.25 11.89 11.69
CA GLN A 143 -15.18 13.35 11.86
C GLN A 143 -14.10 13.78 12.86
N PHE A 144 -13.49 12.85 13.59
CA PHE A 144 -12.54 13.15 14.66
C PHE A 144 -11.32 13.95 14.17
N LEU A 145 -10.72 13.49 13.07
CA LEU A 145 -9.59 14.16 12.42
C LEU A 145 -9.92 15.59 12.01
N LYS A 146 -11.14 15.88 11.54
CA LYS A 146 -11.53 17.26 11.19
C LYS A 146 -11.76 18.14 12.42
N ALA A 147 -12.31 17.58 13.48
CA ALA A 147 -12.63 18.31 14.71
C ALA A 147 -11.39 18.63 15.55
N TYR A 148 -10.44 17.69 15.66
CA TYR A 148 -9.34 17.77 16.63
C TYR A 148 -7.94 17.93 16.01
N ARG A 149 -7.81 18.05 14.68
CA ARG A 149 -6.52 18.30 14.01
C ARG A 149 -5.83 19.61 14.44
N HIS A 150 -6.61 20.60 14.90
CA HIS A 150 -6.10 21.89 15.37
C HIS A 150 -6.28 22.08 16.88
N ASP A 151 -6.61 21.01 17.62
CA ASP A 151 -6.80 21.10 19.06
C ASP A 151 -5.43 21.21 19.76
N PRO A 152 -5.19 22.22 20.62
CA PRO A 152 -3.93 22.39 21.35
C PRO A 152 -3.61 21.24 22.33
N ALA A 153 -4.57 20.35 22.60
CA ALA A 153 -4.37 19.16 23.42
C ALA A 153 -3.56 18.05 22.71
N PHE A 154 -3.47 18.07 21.37
CA PHE A 154 -2.80 17.02 20.59
C PHE A 154 -1.82 17.63 19.58
N TYR A 155 -0.58 17.14 19.58
CA TYR A 155 0.33 17.33 18.46
C TYR A 155 0.15 16.18 17.48
N LEU A 156 0.10 16.54 16.18
CA LEU A 156 0.09 15.62 15.05
C LEU A 156 -0.99 14.54 15.13
N VAL A 157 -2.18 14.86 14.61
CA VAL A 157 -3.23 13.86 14.35
C VAL A 157 -2.96 13.27 12.97
N SER A 158 -2.08 12.27 12.89
CA SER A 158 -1.86 11.52 11.66
C SER A 158 -2.99 10.49 11.50
N ASP A 159 -3.69 10.54 10.37
CA ASP A 159 -4.45 9.38 9.92
C ASP A 159 -3.44 8.25 9.76
N VAL A 160 -3.74 7.03 10.22
CA VAL A 160 -2.92 5.88 9.80
C VAL A 160 -3.26 5.66 8.34
N GLU A 161 -2.57 6.41 7.47
CA GLU A 161 -2.57 6.22 6.04
C GLU A 161 -2.29 4.72 5.83
N ASP A 162 -3.30 4.00 5.33
CA ASP A 162 -3.28 2.59 4.90
C ASP A 162 -3.98 1.52 5.75
N TRP A 163 -4.65 1.84 6.88
CA TRP A 163 -5.59 0.85 7.46
C TRP A 163 -6.91 0.84 6.68
N ARG A 164 -7.02 -0.08 5.71
CA ARG A 164 -8.28 -0.40 5.01
C ARG A 164 -8.61 -1.88 5.19
N PRO A 165 -9.80 -2.25 5.68
CA PRO A 165 -10.20 -3.64 5.74
C PRO A 165 -10.28 -4.21 4.31
N ILE A 166 -9.48 -5.24 4.05
CA ILE A 166 -9.46 -5.96 2.77
C ILE A 166 -10.86 -6.56 2.56
N ARG A 167 -11.50 -6.22 1.43
CA ARG A 167 -12.83 -6.69 1.07
C ARG A 167 -12.79 -8.13 0.56
N ARG A 168 -12.67 -9.09 1.49
CA ARG A 168 -12.63 -10.53 1.17
C ARG A 168 -13.90 -11.00 0.44
N ASP A 169 -15.04 -10.35 0.68
CA ASP A 169 -16.33 -10.64 0.03
C ASP A 169 -16.31 -10.49 -1.49
N ARG A 170 -15.47 -9.58 -2.02
CA ARG A 170 -15.33 -9.32 -3.47
C ARG A 170 -13.98 -9.77 -4.04
N ALA A 171 -13.11 -10.34 -3.21
CA ALA A 171 -11.78 -10.77 -3.62
C ALA A 171 -11.84 -11.82 -4.73
N TRP A 172 -12.73 -12.82 -4.60
CA TRP A 172 -12.91 -13.86 -5.62
C TRP A 172 -13.36 -13.31 -6.98
N ILE A 173 -14.23 -12.30 -6.98
CA ILE A 173 -14.67 -11.62 -8.21
C ILE A 173 -13.50 -10.86 -8.83
N SER A 174 -12.71 -10.17 -8.01
CA SER A 174 -11.52 -9.44 -8.49
C SER A 174 -10.48 -10.38 -9.09
N ILE A 175 -10.24 -11.53 -8.44
CA ILE A 175 -9.34 -12.58 -8.96
C ILE A 175 -9.87 -13.14 -10.29
N GLY A 176 -11.18 -13.43 -10.37
CA GLY A 176 -11.80 -13.91 -11.61
C GLY A 176 -11.65 -12.91 -12.75
N LEU A 177 -11.93 -11.63 -12.50
CA LEU A 177 -11.74 -10.56 -13.48
C LEU A 177 -10.28 -10.38 -13.89
N PHE A 178 -9.34 -10.53 -12.96
CA PHE A 178 -7.92 -10.47 -13.25
C PHE A 178 -7.45 -11.64 -14.12
N LEU A 179 -7.92 -12.87 -13.86
CA LEU A 179 -7.64 -14.03 -14.71
C LEU A 179 -8.24 -13.87 -16.11
N ILE A 180 -9.47 -13.37 -16.22
CA ILE A 180 -10.10 -13.06 -17.50
C ILE A 180 -9.28 -12.03 -18.27
N LEU A 181 -8.81 -10.96 -17.59
CA LEU A 181 -7.96 -9.95 -18.19
C LEU A 181 -6.68 -10.58 -18.78
N ILE A 182 -6.01 -11.45 -18.02
CA ILE A 182 -4.80 -12.15 -18.49
C ILE A 182 -5.12 -12.96 -19.74
N VAL A 183 -6.17 -13.79 -19.71
CA VAL A 183 -6.56 -14.64 -20.86
C VAL A 183 -6.89 -13.79 -22.09
N CYS A 184 -7.63 -12.69 -21.93
CA CYS A 184 -7.93 -11.77 -23.02
C CYS A 184 -6.66 -11.14 -23.61
N MET A 185 -5.73 -10.69 -22.74
CA MET A 185 -4.47 -10.08 -23.19
C MET A 185 -3.55 -11.09 -23.87
N THR A 186 -3.47 -12.33 -23.38
CA THR A 186 -2.59 -13.36 -23.95
C THR A 186 -3.12 -13.94 -25.26
N THR A 187 -4.44 -14.05 -25.41
CA THR A 187 -5.06 -14.59 -26.64
C THR A 187 -5.09 -13.56 -27.78
N GLY A 188 -4.94 -12.27 -27.45
CA GLY A 188 -4.95 -11.18 -28.45
C GLY A 188 -6.30 -10.99 -29.15
N LEU A 189 -7.37 -11.63 -28.68
CA LEU A 189 -8.72 -11.55 -29.27
C LEU A 189 -9.29 -10.13 -29.25
N ILE A 190 -8.91 -9.35 -28.24
CA ILE A 190 -9.37 -7.99 -27.99
C ILE A 190 -8.13 -7.12 -27.73
N PRO A 191 -8.07 -5.88 -28.25
CA PRO A 191 -6.95 -4.98 -27.97
C PRO A 191 -6.67 -4.81 -26.48
N ILE A 192 -5.39 -4.74 -26.11
CA ILE A 192 -4.95 -4.66 -24.70
C ILE A 192 -5.65 -3.51 -23.95
N VAL A 193 -5.78 -2.35 -24.60
CA VAL A 193 -6.42 -1.15 -24.03
C VAL A 193 -7.90 -1.40 -23.74
N THR A 194 -8.63 -2.04 -24.66
CA THR A 194 -10.06 -2.32 -24.47
C THR A 194 -10.28 -3.41 -23.43
N SER A 195 -9.44 -4.44 -23.37
CA SER A 195 -9.48 -5.44 -22.28
C SER A 195 -9.24 -4.80 -20.92
N ALA A 196 -8.21 -3.95 -20.78
CA ALA A 196 -7.91 -3.24 -19.54
C ALA A 196 -9.06 -2.31 -19.11
N ALA A 197 -9.61 -1.52 -20.06
CA ALA A 197 -10.71 -0.61 -19.79
C ALA A 197 -11.99 -1.35 -19.36
N LEU A 198 -12.34 -2.44 -20.04
CA LEU A 198 -13.50 -3.25 -19.70
C LEU A 198 -13.38 -3.84 -18.29
N THR A 199 -12.22 -4.42 -17.97
CA THR A 199 -11.97 -4.97 -16.63
C THR A 199 -12.03 -3.88 -15.56
N ALA A 200 -11.48 -2.70 -15.81
CA ALA A 200 -11.57 -1.57 -14.87
C ALA A 200 -13.03 -1.12 -14.65
N VAL A 201 -13.84 -1.04 -15.71
CA VAL A 201 -15.27 -0.72 -15.61
C VAL A 201 -16.01 -1.79 -14.82
N LEU A 202 -15.76 -3.08 -15.08
CA LEU A 202 -16.37 -4.19 -14.35
C LEU A 202 -15.96 -4.21 -12.87
N MET A 203 -14.70 -3.89 -12.55
CA MET A 203 -14.22 -3.77 -11.17
C MET A 203 -14.98 -2.68 -10.38
N VAL A 204 -15.33 -1.57 -11.03
CA VAL A 204 -16.14 -0.51 -10.41
C VAL A 204 -17.62 -0.89 -10.37
N ALA A 205 -18.17 -1.44 -11.46
CA ALA A 205 -19.58 -1.79 -11.59
C ALA A 205 -20.00 -2.93 -10.64
N LEU A 206 -19.14 -3.94 -10.47
CA LEU A 206 -19.33 -5.03 -9.48
C LEU A 206 -18.97 -4.59 -8.06
N GLY A 207 -18.58 -3.32 -7.90
CA GLY A 207 -18.24 -2.72 -6.63
C GLY A 207 -17.05 -3.38 -5.96
N CYS A 208 -16.05 -3.88 -6.70
CA CYS A 208 -14.80 -4.38 -6.13
C CYS A 208 -13.96 -3.22 -5.58
N ILE A 209 -13.88 -2.11 -6.33
CA ILE A 209 -13.19 -0.87 -5.95
C ILE A 209 -14.14 0.33 -6.03
N SER A 210 -13.86 1.38 -5.25
CA SER A 210 -14.62 2.63 -5.36
C SER A 210 -14.15 3.45 -6.58
N SER A 211 -15.00 4.33 -7.11
CA SER A 211 -14.64 5.22 -8.22
C SER A 211 -13.49 6.17 -7.85
N ALA A 212 -13.39 6.58 -6.58
CA ALA A 212 -12.30 7.39 -6.08
C ALA A 212 -10.98 6.60 -6.05
N ASP A 213 -11.02 5.34 -5.61
CA ASP A 213 -9.84 4.46 -5.60
C ASP A 213 -9.40 4.11 -7.02
N ALA A 214 -10.33 3.79 -7.91
CA ALA A 214 -10.04 3.54 -9.32
C ALA A 214 -9.28 4.71 -9.98
N ARG A 215 -9.69 5.95 -9.70
CA ARG A 215 -9.00 7.16 -10.20
C ARG A 215 -7.62 7.35 -9.58
N ARG A 216 -7.46 7.01 -8.30
CA ARG A 216 -6.16 7.08 -7.58
C ARG A 216 -5.19 6.00 -8.02
N SER A 217 -5.68 4.85 -8.49
CA SER A 217 -4.85 3.77 -9.04
C SER A 217 -4.25 4.09 -10.41
N ILE A 218 -4.60 5.22 -11.04
CA ILE A 218 -4.00 5.65 -12.30
C ILE A 218 -2.67 6.35 -12.01
N GLU A 219 -1.58 5.72 -12.45
CA GLU A 219 -0.22 6.26 -12.40
C GLU A 219 -0.01 7.37 -13.45
N TRP A 220 -0.60 8.55 -13.21
CA TRP A 220 -0.54 9.68 -14.14
C TRP A 220 0.87 10.09 -14.51
N GLN A 221 1.81 10.01 -13.57
CA GLN A 221 3.21 10.33 -13.82
C GLN A 221 3.80 9.42 -14.91
N VAL A 222 3.51 8.11 -14.89
CA VAL A 222 3.98 7.16 -15.91
C VAL A 222 3.36 7.46 -17.26
N LEU A 223 2.03 7.68 -17.31
CA LEU A 223 1.33 7.98 -18.56
C LEU A 223 1.83 9.28 -19.21
N ILE A 224 1.99 10.33 -18.41
CA ILE A 224 2.53 11.62 -18.88
C ILE A 224 3.98 11.45 -19.35
N THR A 225 4.79 10.65 -18.66
CA THR A 225 6.18 10.38 -19.05
C THR A 225 6.25 9.67 -20.41
N ILE A 226 5.41 8.63 -20.62
CA ILE A 226 5.31 7.93 -21.90
C ILE A 226 4.89 8.90 -23.02
N ALA A 227 3.83 9.69 -22.80
CA ALA A 227 3.34 10.66 -23.78
C ALA A 227 4.40 11.73 -24.12
N ALA A 228 5.05 12.29 -23.10
CA ALA A 228 6.09 13.31 -23.26
C ALA A 228 7.28 12.77 -24.06
N ALA A 229 7.67 11.52 -23.84
CA ALA A 229 8.80 10.93 -24.53
C ALA A 229 8.51 10.48 -25.95
N PHE A 230 7.28 10.11 -26.29
CA PHE A 230 6.90 10.04 -27.71
C PHE A 230 7.07 11.41 -28.36
N GLY A 231 6.65 12.49 -27.68
CA GLY A 231 6.87 13.86 -28.14
C GLY A 231 8.36 14.23 -28.29
N VAL A 232 9.19 13.92 -27.28
CA VAL A 232 10.65 14.13 -27.33
C VAL A 232 11.28 13.27 -28.43
N GLY A 233 10.86 12.02 -28.58
CA GLY A 233 11.33 11.11 -29.63
C GLY A 233 11.06 11.67 -31.02
N THR A 234 9.85 12.15 -31.27
CA THR A 234 9.49 12.82 -32.53
C THR A 234 10.29 14.11 -32.72
N ALA A 235 10.48 14.93 -31.68
CA ALA A 235 11.31 16.13 -31.77
C ALA A 235 12.78 15.81 -32.06
N LEU A 236 13.33 14.74 -31.48
CA LEU A 236 14.70 14.29 -31.67
C LEU A 236 14.92 13.69 -33.07
N GLN A 237 13.91 12.99 -33.61
CA GLN A 237 13.88 12.53 -35.00
C GLN A 237 13.81 13.71 -35.98
N ASN A 238 12.88 14.64 -35.77
CA ASN A 238 12.67 15.80 -36.65
C ASN A 238 13.87 16.76 -36.64
N SER A 239 14.57 16.89 -35.51
CA SER A 239 15.81 17.69 -35.42
C SER A 239 17.04 16.98 -35.99
N GLY A 240 16.95 15.69 -36.30
CA GLY A 240 18.07 14.87 -36.77
C GLY A 240 19.08 14.45 -35.69
N ALA A 241 18.90 14.89 -34.44
CA ALA A 241 19.80 14.56 -33.34
C ALA A 241 19.83 13.06 -33.04
N ALA A 242 18.68 12.38 -33.15
CA ALA A 242 18.59 10.93 -32.97
C ALA A 242 19.49 10.20 -33.98
N THR A 243 19.44 10.63 -35.25
CA THR A 243 20.25 10.10 -36.34
C THR A 243 21.74 10.31 -36.07
N VAL A 244 22.15 11.49 -35.60
CA VAL A 244 23.57 11.78 -35.30
C VAL A 244 24.10 10.87 -34.19
N ILE A 245 23.36 10.74 -33.10
CA ILE A 245 23.76 9.91 -31.96
C ILE A 245 23.81 8.43 -32.36
N ALA A 246 22.76 7.94 -33.03
CA ALA A 246 22.70 6.56 -33.48
C ALA A 246 23.77 6.25 -34.53
N THR A 247 24.08 7.18 -35.43
CA THR A 247 25.15 7.02 -36.44
C THR A 247 26.52 6.99 -35.78
N SER A 248 26.77 7.82 -34.76
CA SER A 248 28.00 7.75 -33.97
C SER A 248 28.18 6.39 -33.27
N LEU A 249 27.09 5.88 -32.69
CA LEU A 249 27.07 4.55 -32.08
C LEU A 249 27.34 3.45 -33.10
N VAL A 250 26.63 3.47 -34.24
CA VAL A 250 26.76 2.48 -35.32
C VAL A 250 28.17 2.51 -35.91
N ASN A 251 28.71 3.69 -36.24
CA ASN A 251 30.08 3.81 -36.77
C ASN A 251 31.13 3.26 -35.79
N SER A 252 30.93 3.46 -34.49
CA SER A 252 31.83 2.93 -33.46
C SER A 252 31.72 1.42 -33.28
N THR A 253 30.58 0.82 -33.65
CA THR A 253 30.28 -0.60 -33.47
C THR A 253 30.29 -1.41 -34.77
N GLN A 254 30.45 -0.76 -35.92
CA GLN A 254 30.34 -1.36 -37.25
C GLN A 254 31.25 -2.59 -37.45
N VAL A 255 32.45 -2.57 -36.87
CA VAL A 255 33.42 -3.68 -36.93
C VAL A 255 32.92 -4.94 -36.22
N TRP A 256 32.13 -4.75 -35.16
CA TRP A 256 31.64 -5.82 -34.28
C TRP A 256 30.16 -6.18 -34.54
N GLY A 257 29.49 -5.40 -35.38
CA GLY A 257 28.12 -5.62 -35.82
C GLY A 257 27.04 -5.19 -34.81
N PRO A 258 25.76 -5.52 -35.08
CA PRO A 258 24.61 -5.06 -34.28
C PRO A 258 24.62 -5.58 -32.84
N ILE A 259 25.32 -6.69 -32.56
CA ILE A 259 25.50 -7.23 -31.20
C ILE A 259 26.23 -6.22 -30.29
N ALA A 260 27.25 -5.54 -30.82
CA ALA A 260 27.98 -4.54 -30.03
C ALA A 260 27.13 -3.30 -29.73
N ALA A 261 26.29 -2.87 -30.69
CA ALA A 261 25.34 -1.79 -30.46
C ALA A 261 24.29 -2.19 -29.41
N LEU A 262 23.79 -3.43 -29.45
CA LEU A 262 22.87 -3.98 -28.44
C LEU A 262 23.52 -3.97 -27.05
N ALA A 263 24.79 -4.37 -26.96
CA ALA A 263 25.53 -4.36 -25.70
C ALA A 263 25.65 -2.95 -25.11
N ILE A 264 25.95 -1.94 -25.93
CA ILE A 264 26.02 -0.55 -25.47
C ILE A 264 24.66 -0.02 -25.05
N ILE A 265 23.60 -0.29 -25.83
CA ILE A 265 22.23 0.10 -25.51
C ILE A 265 21.79 -0.48 -24.17
N TYR A 266 22.05 -1.77 -23.93
CA TYR A 266 21.75 -2.40 -22.65
C TYR A 266 22.50 -1.72 -21.50
N LEU A 267 23.81 -1.48 -21.66
CA LEU A 267 24.61 -0.85 -20.61
C LEU A 267 24.10 0.55 -20.28
N LEU A 268 23.81 1.35 -21.31
CA LEU A 268 23.23 2.69 -21.15
C LEU A 268 21.85 2.63 -20.47
N GLY A 269 20.99 1.70 -20.88
CA GLY A 269 19.68 1.50 -20.25
C GLY A 269 19.79 1.13 -18.78
N SER A 270 20.73 0.23 -18.45
CA SER A 270 21.00 -0.20 -17.07
C SER A 270 21.60 0.93 -16.23
N ILE A 271 22.44 1.81 -16.78
CA ILE A 271 22.94 2.98 -16.03
C ILE A 271 21.83 4.01 -15.84
N LEU A 272 21.04 4.29 -16.87
CA LEU A 272 20.01 5.32 -16.84
C LEU A 272 18.88 4.96 -15.88
N THR A 273 18.52 3.68 -15.79
CA THR A 273 17.48 3.21 -14.86
C THR A 273 17.86 3.40 -13.38
N GLU A 274 19.15 3.39 -13.07
CA GLU A 274 19.66 3.61 -11.70
C GLU A 274 19.58 5.07 -11.26
N VAL A 275 19.54 6.00 -12.21
CA VAL A 275 19.51 7.45 -11.93
C VAL A 275 18.07 7.98 -11.85
N ILE A 276 17.15 7.40 -12.63
CA ILE A 276 15.78 7.90 -12.76
C ILE A 276 14.80 6.80 -12.30
N THR A 277 13.96 6.29 -13.20
CA THR A 277 13.02 5.20 -12.94
C THR A 277 13.01 4.27 -14.16
N ASN A 278 12.73 2.98 -13.94
CA ASN A 278 12.65 1.97 -15.01
C ASN A 278 11.82 2.45 -16.20
N ASN A 279 10.63 3.00 -15.90
CA ASN A 279 9.71 3.47 -16.93
C ASN A 279 10.29 4.67 -17.70
N ALA A 280 10.86 5.67 -17.00
CA ALA A 280 11.44 6.83 -17.66
C ALA A 280 12.66 6.47 -18.53
N ALA A 281 13.53 5.58 -18.04
CA ALA A 281 14.71 5.12 -18.77
C ALA A 281 14.34 4.37 -20.05
N ALA A 282 13.40 3.42 -19.95
CA ALA A 282 12.90 2.68 -21.11
C ALA A 282 12.34 3.64 -22.18
N VAL A 283 11.50 4.55 -21.73
CA VAL A 283 10.79 5.50 -22.57
C VAL A 283 11.73 6.50 -23.27
N LEU A 284 12.80 6.96 -22.60
CA LEU A 284 13.81 7.85 -23.19
C LEU A 284 14.67 7.13 -24.23
N MET A 285 15.05 5.88 -23.97
CA MET A 285 15.96 5.10 -24.82
C MET A 285 15.25 4.42 -26.02
N PHE A 286 13.93 4.30 -25.98
CA PHE A 286 13.15 3.62 -27.03
C PHE A 286 13.36 4.20 -28.45
N PRO A 287 13.32 5.53 -28.68
CA PRO A 287 13.58 6.11 -30.00
C PRO A 287 14.99 5.78 -30.52
N PHE A 288 15.99 5.69 -29.64
CA PHE A 288 17.36 5.34 -30.02
C PHE A 288 17.47 3.88 -30.48
N CYS A 289 16.71 2.96 -29.87
CA CYS A 289 16.66 1.56 -30.28
C CYS A 289 16.08 1.41 -31.69
N LEU A 290 14.99 2.13 -31.98
CA LEU A 290 14.37 2.14 -33.32
C LEU A 290 15.33 2.70 -34.39
N GLU A 291 16.00 3.81 -34.08
CA GLU A 291 16.93 4.43 -35.04
C GLU A 291 18.18 3.57 -35.27
N THR A 292 18.71 2.93 -34.22
CA THR A 292 19.85 2.01 -34.33
C THR A 292 19.51 0.81 -35.21
N ALA A 293 18.33 0.22 -35.02
CA ALA A 293 17.84 -0.88 -35.86
C ALA A 293 17.68 -0.46 -37.33
N ARG A 294 17.16 0.77 -37.57
CA ARG A 294 17.03 1.34 -38.92
C ARG A 294 18.39 1.49 -39.60
N LEU A 295 19.40 1.98 -38.88
CA LEU A 295 20.75 2.18 -39.43
C LEU A 295 21.49 0.87 -39.71
N TYR A 296 21.27 -0.16 -38.90
CA TYR A 296 21.79 -1.51 -39.15
C TYR A 296 20.95 -2.31 -40.17
N ASN A 297 19.81 -1.78 -40.61
CA ASN A 297 18.82 -2.47 -41.45
C ASN A 297 18.42 -3.84 -40.86
N SER A 298 18.20 -3.87 -39.54
CA SER A 298 17.89 -5.06 -38.74
C SER A 298 16.52 -4.94 -38.07
N ASP A 299 15.95 -6.07 -37.64
CA ASP A 299 14.75 -6.05 -36.80
C ASP A 299 14.98 -5.20 -35.52
N PRO A 300 14.11 -4.24 -35.17
CA PRO A 300 14.19 -3.50 -33.91
C PRO A 300 13.93 -4.35 -32.66
N PHE A 301 13.28 -5.50 -32.78
CA PHE A 301 12.85 -6.33 -31.67
C PHE A 301 13.98 -6.73 -30.70
N PRO A 302 15.17 -7.19 -31.14
CA PRO A 302 16.28 -7.53 -30.24
C PRO A 302 16.75 -6.32 -29.40
N PHE A 303 16.82 -5.13 -29.99
CA PHE A 303 17.20 -3.91 -29.27
C PHE A 303 16.14 -3.49 -28.26
N ILE A 304 14.87 -3.64 -28.60
CA ILE A 304 13.74 -3.36 -27.69
C ILE A 304 13.75 -4.34 -26.52
N ILE A 305 14.02 -5.63 -26.74
CA ILE A 305 14.15 -6.61 -25.65
C ILE A 305 15.35 -6.27 -24.75
N ALA A 306 16.50 -5.91 -25.32
CA ALA A 306 17.65 -5.46 -24.55
C ALA A 306 17.33 -4.23 -23.70
N LEU A 307 16.56 -3.29 -24.24
CA LEU A 307 16.07 -2.13 -23.52
C LEU A 307 15.14 -2.50 -22.36
N ILE A 308 14.15 -3.37 -22.60
CA ILE A 308 13.19 -3.79 -21.57
C ILE A 308 13.92 -4.47 -20.41
N LEU A 309 14.88 -5.34 -20.71
CA LEU A 309 15.66 -6.05 -19.69
C LEU A 309 16.61 -5.10 -18.95
N SER A 310 17.32 -4.23 -19.64
CA SER A 310 18.25 -3.29 -19.02
C SER A 310 17.56 -2.25 -18.15
N ALA A 311 16.42 -1.71 -18.59
CA ALA A 311 15.63 -0.78 -17.79
C ALA A 311 15.05 -1.44 -16.53
N SER A 312 14.90 -2.76 -16.51
CA SER A 312 14.46 -3.53 -15.34
C SER A 312 15.60 -3.90 -14.39
N ALA A 313 16.86 -3.77 -14.82
CA ALA A 313 18.05 -4.15 -14.06
C ALA A 313 18.51 -3.04 -13.09
N SER A 314 17.60 -2.62 -12.21
CA SER A 314 17.85 -1.61 -11.16
C SER A 314 18.35 -2.28 -9.87
N PHE A 315 19.60 -2.73 -9.90
CA PHE A 315 20.23 -3.49 -8.80
C PHE A 315 21.39 -2.74 -8.13
N MET A 316 22.01 -1.77 -8.81
CA MET A 316 23.17 -1.01 -8.32
C MET A 316 22.80 0.05 -7.29
N THR A 317 21.57 0.56 -7.31
CA THR A 317 21.13 1.61 -6.40
C THR A 317 19.82 1.25 -5.69
N PRO A 318 19.64 1.72 -4.45
CA PRO A 318 18.37 1.60 -3.75
C PRO A 318 17.31 2.57 -4.27
N ILE A 319 17.70 3.59 -5.06
CA ILE A 319 16.84 4.70 -5.48
C ILE A 319 16.05 4.35 -6.75
N GLY A 320 16.64 3.55 -7.65
CA GLY A 320 16.03 3.29 -8.96
C GLY A 320 14.68 2.56 -8.91
N TYR A 321 14.34 1.88 -7.78
CA TYR A 321 13.04 1.24 -7.63
C TYR A 321 12.49 1.23 -6.20
N GLN A 322 11.17 1.41 -6.06
CA GLN A 322 10.51 1.58 -4.76
C GLN A 322 10.69 0.37 -3.83
N THR A 323 10.69 -0.85 -4.35
CA THR A 323 10.88 -2.05 -3.51
C THR A 323 12.27 -2.11 -2.90
N ASN A 324 13.29 -1.60 -3.60
CA ASN A 324 14.66 -1.51 -3.07
C ASN A 324 14.69 -0.52 -1.90
N MET A 325 14.00 0.62 -2.00
CA MET A 325 13.85 1.57 -0.90
C MET A 325 13.09 0.98 0.30
N MET A 326 12.05 0.17 0.06
CA MET A 326 11.27 -0.46 1.15
C MET A 326 12.11 -1.35 2.05
N VAL A 327 13.11 -2.03 1.50
CA VAL A 327 14.02 -2.89 2.28
C VAL A 327 15.28 -2.16 2.74
N TYR A 328 15.68 -1.07 2.07
CA TYR A 328 16.91 -0.32 2.36
C TYR A 328 17.00 0.13 3.82
N GLY A 329 15.96 0.80 4.33
CA GLY A 329 15.90 1.30 5.71
C GLY A 329 15.75 0.19 6.75
N PRO A 330 14.65 -0.59 6.74
CA PRO A 330 14.40 -1.65 7.72
C PRO A 330 15.44 -2.77 7.71
N GLY A 331 16.06 -3.04 6.57
CA GLY A 331 17.13 -4.03 6.43
C GLY A 331 18.50 -3.56 6.91
N GLY A 332 18.65 -2.28 7.27
CA GLY A 332 19.92 -1.72 7.73
C GLY A 332 21.01 -1.67 6.66
N TYR A 333 20.63 -1.67 5.38
CA TYR A 333 21.57 -1.67 4.26
C TYR A 333 22.22 -0.30 4.07
N ARG A 334 23.46 -0.30 3.60
CA ARG A 334 24.18 0.91 3.15
C ARG A 334 24.13 1.00 1.64
N PHE A 335 24.24 2.22 1.10
CA PHE A 335 24.28 2.43 -0.35
C PHE A 335 25.41 1.62 -1.03
N SER A 336 26.55 1.46 -0.34
CA SER A 336 27.67 0.63 -0.79
C SER A 336 27.31 -0.85 -0.97
N ASP A 337 26.34 -1.36 -0.22
CA ASP A 337 25.95 -2.78 -0.28
C ASP A 337 25.23 -3.08 -1.60
N PHE A 338 24.40 -2.13 -2.06
CA PHE A 338 23.75 -2.17 -3.37
C PHE A 338 24.76 -2.11 -4.51
N LEU A 339 25.72 -1.18 -4.47
CA LEU A 339 26.76 -1.13 -5.51
C LEU A 339 27.60 -2.40 -5.55
N ARG A 340 27.99 -2.94 -4.38
CA ARG A 340 28.87 -4.10 -4.27
C ARG A 340 28.26 -5.37 -4.86
N ILE A 341 26.95 -5.56 -4.72
CA ILE A 341 26.24 -6.75 -5.22
C ILE A 341 25.62 -6.47 -6.60
N GLY A 342 25.06 -5.29 -6.77
CA GLY A 342 24.36 -4.87 -7.98
C GLY A 342 25.26 -4.70 -9.19
N VAL A 343 26.47 -4.16 -9.05
CA VAL A 343 27.39 -4.01 -10.20
C VAL A 343 27.77 -5.38 -10.80
N PRO A 344 28.25 -6.37 -10.01
CA PRO A 344 28.49 -7.71 -10.54
C PRO A 344 27.25 -8.35 -11.17
N LEU A 345 26.08 -8.16 -10.57
CA LEU A 345 24.82 -8.73 -11.06
C LEU A 345 24.39 -8.09 -12.40
N ASN A 346 24.46 -6.76 -12.52
CA ASN A 346 24.19 -6.05 -13.78
C ASN A 346 25.15 -6.50 -14.87
N PHE A 347 26.43 -6.67 -14.54
CA PHE A 347 27.41 -7.14 -15.51
C PHE A 347 27.15 -8.58 -15.97
N LEU A 348 26.74 -9.47 -15.05
CA LEU A 348 26.32 -10.83 -15.39
C LEU A 348 25.10 -10.81 -16.32
N LEU A 349 24.06 -10.04 -15.97
CA LEU A 349 22.85 -9.92 -16.78
C LEU A 349 23.14 -9.31 -18.15
N TRP A 350 24.06 -8.35 -18.22
CA TRP A 350 24.52 -7.77 -19.47
C TRP A 350 25.16 -8.82 -20.39
N ILE A 351 26.08 -9.65 -19.87
CA ILE A 351 26.69 -10.74 -20.66
C ILE A 351 25.62 -11.72 -21.13
N VAL A 352 24.73 -12.15 -20.21
CA VAL A 352 23.67 -13.11 -20.53
C VAL A 352 22.72 -12.54 -21.58
N ALA A 353 22.33 -11.27 -21.48
CA ALA A 353 21.48 -10.60 -22.45
C ALA A 353 22.15 -10.48 -23.82
N VAL A 354 23.41 -10.06 -23.88
CA VAL A 354 24.17 -9.90 -25.13
C VAL A 354 24.34 -11.24 -25.86
N VAL A 355 24.42 -12.36 -25.13
CA VAL A 355 24.50 -13.70 -25.71
C VAL A 355 23.13 -14.25 -26.10
N LEU A 356 22.14 -14.21 -25.20
CA LEU A 356 20.86 -14.88 -25.41
C LEU A 356 19.92 -14.12 -26.33
N ILE A 357 19.92 -12.78 -26.31
CA ILE A 357 18.96 -12.01 -27.10
C ILE A 357 19.14 -12.28 -28.60
N PRO A 358 20.36 -12.22 -29.18
CA PRO A 358 20.54 -12.52 -30.61
C PRO A 358 20.24 -13.97 -30.99
N LEU A 359 20.35 -14.91 -30.04
CA LEU A 359 20.07 -16.34 -30.26
C LEU A 359 18.56 -16.61 -30.33
N ILE A 360 17.76 -15.92 -29.52
CA ILE A 360 16.31 -16.09 -29.47
C ILE A 360 15.62 -15.18 -30.49
N TRP A 361 16.12 -13.94 -30.64
CA TRP A 361 15.63 -12.92 -31.56
C TRP A 361 16.78 -12.48 -32.47
N PRO A 362 16.91 -13.11 -33.65
CA PRO A 362 17.91 -12.72 -34.65
C PRO A 362 17.69 -11.29 -35.14
N PHE A 363 18.75 -10.67 -35.64
CA PHE A 363 18.69 -9.32 -36.22
C PHE A 363 18.15 -9.27 -37.66
N GLN A 364 17.79 -10.40 -38.25
CA GLN A 364 17.33 -10.54 -39.64
C GLN A 364 15.95 -11.17 -39.71
#